data_AF-A0A523PRZ0-F1
#
_entry.id   AF-A0A523PRZ0-F1
#
_cell.length_a   1.000
_cell.length_b   1.000
_cell.length_c   1.000
_cell.angle_alpha   90.00
_cell.angle_beta   90.00
_cell.angle_gamma   90.00
#
_symmetry.space_group_name_H-M   'P 1'
#
loop_
_entity.id
_entity.type
_entity.pdbx_description
1 polymer ?
#
loop_
_entity_poly.entity_id
_entity_poly.type
_entity_poly.pdbx_seq_one_letter_code
_entity_poly.pdbx_strand_id
1 'polypeptide(L)'
;MQHVAATGPNPLSVCPELVAGSHRWGRRFVPRLFISHDNYVAVQDNYEQVPDISVQRDDYPILAWELALGDCIVFHILILHGAPGTTELTTRRRAFSTRWLGDDAVFATRP
;
A
#
# COMPACT_ATOMS: atom_id res chain seq x y z
N MET A 1 -8.52 -0.30 9.13
CA MET A 1 -7.05 -0.25 9.33
C MET A 1 -6.42 -1.45 8.65
N GLN A 2 -5.25 -1.29 8.04
CA GLN A 2 -4.46 -2.38 7.46
C GLN A 2 -3.18 -2.56 8.27
N HIS A 3 -2.78 -3.81 8.45
CA HIS A 3 -1.58 -4.20 9.17
C HIS A 3 -0.77 -5.14 8.27
N VAL A 4 0.54 -4.90 8.18
CA VAL A 4 1.50 -5.74 7.46
C VAL A 4 2.62 -6.10 8.41
N ALA A 5 2.77 -7.38 8.70
CA ALA A 5 3.82 -7.94 9.53
C ALA A 5 4.89 -8.63 8.69
N ALA A 6 6.15 -8.39 9.03
CA ALA A 6 7.29 -9.07 8.45
C ALA A 6 7.44 -10.47 9.07
N THR A 7 7.50 -11.51 8.21
CA THR A 7 7.70 -12.90 8.65
C THR A 7 9.15 -13.38 8.43
N GLY A 8 10.06 -12.41 8.34
CA GLY A 8 11.51 -12.53 8.18
C GLY A 8 12.14 -11.13 8.04
N PRO A 9 13.48 -11.02 8.02
CA PRO A 9 14.15 -9.74 7.80
C PRO A 9 13.88 -9.22 6.38
N ASN A 10 13.44 -7.96 6.28
CA ASN A 10 13.19 -7.28 5.02
C ASN A 10 13.99 -5.98 4.98
N PRO A 11 14.98 -5.85 4.07
CA PRO A 11 15.71 -4.60 3.93
C PRO A 11 14.78 -3.49 3.44
N LEU A 12 15.12 -2.24 3.77
CA LEU A 12 14.34 -1.06 3.40
C LEU A 12 13.97 -1.03 1.90
N SER A 13 14.87 -1.48 1.03
CA SER A 13 14.72 -1.49 -0.43
C SER A 13 13.54 -2.31 -0.95
N VAL A 14 12.94 -3.17 -0.14
CA VAL A 14 11.80 -4.03 -0.52
C VAL A 14 10.63 -3.92 0.46
N CYS A 15 10.71 -3.01 1.43
CA CYS A 15 9.64 -2.77 2.38
C CYS A 15 8.51 -1.95 1.77
N PRO A 16 7.29 -2.02 2.33
CA PRO A 16 6.21 -1.15 1.92
C PRO A 16 6.56 0.33 2.11
N GLU A 17 6.22 1.13 1.11
CA GLU A 17 6.29 2.58 1.11
C GLU A 17 4.89 3.16 1.32
N LEU A 18 4.77 4.20 2.13
CA LEU A 18 3.53 4.87 2.47
C LEU A 18 3.63 6.36 2.14
N VAL A 19 2.65 6.91 1.41
CA VAL A 19 2.53 8.37 1.26
C VAL A 19 1.87 8.94 2.51
N ALA A 20 2.66 9.60 3.36
CA ALA A 20 2.16 10.13 4.63
C ALA A 20 1.03 11.15 4.41
N GLY A 21 -0.03 11.03 5.20
CA GLY A 21 -1.18 11.93 5.13
C GLY A 21 -2.16 11.68 3.99
N SER A 22 -1.87 10.79 3.03
CA SER A 22 -2.73 10.63 1.83
C SER A 22 -4.16 10.16 2.13
N HIS A 23 -4.35 9.46 3.24
CA HIS A 23 -5.68 9.04 3.73
C HIS A 23 -6.61 10.21 4.07
N ARG A 24 -6.08 11.45 4.17
CA ARG A 24 -6.85 12.66 4.46
C ARG A 24 -7.13 13.53 3.24
N TRP A 25 -6.69 13.13 2.05
CA TRP A 25 -6.88 13.93 0.84
C TRP A 25 -8.34 14.05 0.39
N GLY A 26 -9.25 13.24 0.95
CA GLY A 26 -10.64 13.19 0.49
C GLY A 26 -10.81 12.56 -0.90
N ARG A 27 -9.74 11.98 -1.44
CA ARG A 27 -9.68 11.35 -2.77
C ARG A 27 -9.84 9.85 -2.65
N ARG A 28 -10.42 9.23 -3.67
CA ARG A 28 -10.52 7.77 -3.80
C ARG A 28 -9.84 7.35 -5.08
N PHE A 29 -9.02 6.32 -5.00
CA PHE A 29 -8.27 5.84 -6.15
C PHE A 29 -8.73 4.44 -6.56
N VAL A 30 -8.68 4.17 -7.87
CA VAL A 30 -8.96 2.84 -8.40
C VAL A 30 -7.83 1.88 -7.99
N PRO A 31 -8.15 0.67 -7.48
CA PRO A 31 -7.12 -0.34 -7.20
C PRO A 31 -6.35 -0.71 -8.47
N ARG A 32 -5.04 -0.99 -8.32
CA ARG A 32 -4.17 -1.40 -9.43
C ARG A 32 -3.72 -2.85 -9.30
N LEU A 33 -3.50 -3.50 -10.44
CA LEU A 33 -2.84 -4.80 -10.50
C LEU A 33 -1.37 -4.67 -10.11
N PHE A 34 -0.86 -5.57 -9.26
CA PHE A 34 0.53 -5.53 -8.82
C PHE A 34 1.54 -5.85 -9.93
N ILE A 35 1.14 -6.64 -10.94
CA ILE A 35 2.04 -7.06 -12.03
C ILE A 35 2.17 -5.97 -13.11
N SER A 36 1.04 -5.47 -13.62
CA SER A 36 1.04 -4.56 -14.77
C SER A 36 0.87 -3.10 -14.39
N HIS A 37 0.48 -2.81 -13.14
CA HIS A 37 0.09 -1.47 -12.68
C HIS A 37 -1.14 -0.90 -13.39
N ASP A 38 -1.85 -1.70 -14.19
CA ASP A 38 -3.13 -1.31 -14.76
C ASP A 38 -4.21 -1.20 -13.67
N ASN A 39 -5.24 -0.39 -13.94
CA ASN A 39 -6.41 -0.35 -13.08
C ASN A 39 -7.18 -1.67 -13.14
N TYR A 40 -7.69 -2.14 -12.00
CA TYR A 40 -8.51 -3.34 -11.92
C TYR A 40 -9.82 -3.23 -12.74
N VAL A 41 -10.34 -2.00 -12.81
CA VAL A 41 -11.54 -1.61 -13.55
C VAL A 41 -11.26 -0.25 -14.21
N ALA A 42 -12.07 0.13 -15.20
CA ALA A 42 -12.03 1.49 -15.73
C ALA A 42 -12.28 2.51 -14.59
N VAL A 43 -11.73 3.71 -14.72
CA VAL A 43 -12.02 4.79 -13.76
C VAL A 43 -13.51 5.13 -13.83
N GLN A 44 -14.16 5.12 -12.67
CA GLN A 44 -15.59 5.41 -12.52
C GLN A 44 -15.80 6.71 -11.72
N ASP A 45 -17.03 7.19 -11.69
CA ASP A 45 -17.40 8.42 -11.00
C ASP A 45 -16.96 8.39 -9.52
N ASN A 46 -16.34 9.48 -9.07
CA ASN A 46 -15.76 9.65 -7.73
C ASN A 46 -14.50 8.82 -7.42
N TYR A 47 -13.90 8.18 -8.42
CA TYR A 47 -12.58 7.57 -8.31
C TYR A 47 -11.60 8.25 -9.27
N GLU A 48 -10.33 8.22 -8.91
CA GLU A 48 -9.23 8.77 -9.68
C GLU A 48 -8.20 7.69 -9.97
N GLN A 49 -7.39 7.90 -11.00
CA GLN A 49 -6.20 7.09 -11.21
C GLN A 49 -5.17 7.40 -10.12
N VAL A 50 -4.52 6.36 -9.59
CA VAL A 50 -3.40 6.55 -8.66
C VAL A 50 -2.28 7.31 -9.40
N PRO A 51 -1.80 8.45 -8.88
CA PRO A 51 -0.69 9.17 -9.51
C PRO A 51 0.56 8.29 -9.56
N ASP A 52 1.43 8.56 -10.53
CA ASP A 52 2.72 7.88 -10.59
C ASP A 52 3.68 8.45 -9.54
N ILE A 53 3.54 7.94 -8.31
CA ILE A 53 4.38 8.30 -7.16
C ILE A 53 5.86 8.06 -7.46
N SER A 54 6.20 7.11 -8.34
CA SER A 54 7.61 6.74 -8.61
C SER A 54 8.36 7.81 -9.41
N VAL A 55 7.67 8.57 -10.26
CA VAL A 55 8.25 9.65 -11.06
C VAL A 55 8.26 10.99 -10.31
N GLN A 56 7.34 11.16 -9.36
CA GLN A 56 7.13 12.41 -8.61
C GLN A 56 7.46 12.26 -7.12
N ARG A 57 8.46 11.44 -6.78
CA ARG A 57 8.73 11.07 -5.37
C ARG A 57 8.96 12.28 -4.46
N ASP A 58 9.61 13.32 -4.97
CA ASP A 58 9.94 14.53 -4.22
C ASP A 58 8.70 15.37 -3.85
N ASP A 59 7.56 15.15 -4.53
CA ASP A 59 6.30 15.83 -4.24
C ASP A 59 5.55 15.19 -3.05
N TYR A 60 6.01 14.04 -2.55
CA TYR A 60 5.30 13.25 -1.55
C TYR A 60 6.17 12.94 -0.32
N PRO A 61 5.61 13.03 0.89
CA PRO A 61 6.29 12.55 2.09
C PRO A 61 6.21 11.02 2.17
N ILE A 62 7.12 10.33 1.48
CA ILE A 62 7.18 8.87 1.43
C ILE A 62 7.90 8.33 2.67
N LEU A 63 7.22 7.47 3.42
CA LEU A 63 7.77 6.79 4.59
C LEU A 63 7.97 5.30 4.32
N ALA A 64 9.10 4.76 4.78
CA ALA A 64 9.41 3.34 4.74
C ALA A 64 10.39 3.01 5.88
N TRP A 65 10.39 1.75 6.32
CA TRP A 65 11.24 1.26 7.41
C TRP A 65 11.79 -0.12 7.05
N GLU A 66 13.04 -0.38 7.45
CA GLU A 66 13.54 -1.75 7.54
C GLU A 66 12.75 -2.52 8.59
N LEU A 67 12.43 -3.79 8.31
CA LEU A 67 11.62 -4.61 9.21
C LEU A 67 12.35 -5.89 9.58
N ALA A 68 12.51 -6.14 10.87
CA ALA A 68 12.96 -7.41 11.41
C ALA A 68 11.80 -8.40 11.54
N LEU A 69 12.13 -9.66 11.86
CA LEU A 69 11.12 -10.67 12.14
C LEU A 69 10.24 -10.24 13.33
N GLY A 70 8.92 -10.19 13.11
CA GLY A 70 7.95 -9.78 14.13
C GLY A 70 7.60 -8.30 14.10
N ASP A 71 8.36 -7.47 13.38
CA ASP A 71 8.00 -6.06 13.19
C ASP A 71 6.75 -5.94 12.32
N CYS A 72 6.01 -4.87 12.57
CA CYS A 72 4.82 -4.58 11.81
C CYS A 72 4.64 -3.09 11.53
N ILE A 73 3.98 -2.82 10.40
CA ILE A 73 3.51 -1.50 10.04
C ILE A 73 1.99 -1.53 10.05
N VAL A 74 1.40 -0.59 10.78
CA VAL A 74 -0.05 -0.39 10.85
C VAL A 74 -0.39 0.94 10.19
N PHE A 75 -1.32 0.94 9.24
CA PHE A 75 -1.72 2.14 8.52
C PHE A 75 -3.22 2.17 8.16
N HIS A 76 -3.72 3.35 7.84
CA HIS A 76 -5.12 3.54 7.45
C HIS A 76 -5.37 2.97 6.04
N ILE A 77 -6.55 2.37 5.78
CA ILE A 77 -6.85 1.69 4.51
C ILE A 77 -6.81 2.61 3.28
N LEU A 78 -6.98 3.92 3.50
CA LEU A 78 -6.89 4.95 2.45
C LEU A 78 -5.48 5.53 2.27
N ILE A 79 -4.48 5.05 3.00
CA ILE A 79 -3.09 5.43 2.70
C ILE A 79 -2.70 4.81 1.35
N LEU A 80 -2.19 5.66 0.46
CA LEU A 80 -1.53 5.22 -0.76
C LEU A 80 -0.25 4.51 -0.34
N HIS A 81 -0.13 3.26 -0.75
CA HIS A 81 1.00 2.43 -0.40
C HIS A 81 1.38 1.55 -1.59
N GLY A 82 2.67 1.23 -1.65
CA GLY A 82 3.27 0.33 -2.61
C GLY A 82 4.43 -0.40 -1.97
N ALA A 83 5.11 -1.25 -2.72
CA ALA A 83 6.41 -1.77 -2.33
C ALA A 83 7.27 -1.90 -3.59
N PRO A 84 8.57 -1.63 -3.51
CA PRO A 84 9.47 -1.90 -4.63
C PRO A 84 9.48 -3.39 -4.99
N GLY A 85 9.88 -3.68 -6.22
CA GLY A 85 10.10 -5.05 -6.69
C GLY A 85 11.21 -5.75 -5.90
N THR A 86 11.12 -7.08 -5.79
CA THR A 86 12.10 -7.90 -5.06
C THR A 86 13.21 -8.45 -5.96
N THR A 87 13.51 -7.79 -7.10
CA THR A 87 14.45 -8.31 -8.12
C THR A 87 15.86 -8.49 -7.58
N GLU A 88 16.28 -7.61 -6.67
CA GLU A 88 17.63 -7.61 -6.10
C GLU A 88 17.78 -8.60 -4.92
N LEU A 89 16.73 -9.29 -4.51
CA LEU A 89 16.81 -10.25 -3.40
C LEU A 89 17.23 -11.64 -3.90
N THR A 90 18.22 -12.21 -3.22
CA THR A 90 18.59 -13.63 -3.35
C THR A 90 17.71 -14.56 -2.49
N THR A 91 16.89 -13.99 -1.61
CA THR A 91 16.00 -14.72 -0.69
C THR A 91 14.55 -14.24 -0.83
N ARG A 92 13.59 -15.05 -0.35
CA ARG A 92 12.16 -14.69 -0.45
C ARG A 92 11.78 -13.64 0.60
N ARG A 93 11.21 -12.51 0.14
CA ARG A 93 10.44 -11.59 0.99
C ARG A 93 9.11 -12.23 1.37
N ARG A 94 8.82 -12.38 2.67
CA ARG A 94 7.52 -12.86 3.14
C ARG A 94 6.89 -11.83 4.07
N ALA A 95 5.60 -11.60 3.88
CA ALA A 95 4.80 -10.71 4.69
C ALA A 95 3.42 -11.33 4.92
N PHE A 96 2.83 -11.01 6.06
CA PHE A 96 1.47 -11.37 6.41
C PHE A 96 0.67 -10.09 6.60
N SER A 97 -0.57 -10.03 6.08
CA SER A 97 -1.39 -8.83 6.21
C SER A 97 -2.76 -9.15 6.78
N THR A 98 -3.21 -8.31 7.71
CA THR A 98 -4.55 -8.36 8.29
C THR A 98 -5.27 -7.04 8.08
N ARG A 99 -6.59 -7.10 7.97
CA ARG A 99 -7.45 -5.92 7.80
C ARG A 99 -8.42 -5.89 8.96
N TRP A 100 -8.46 -4.78 9.67
CA TRP A 100 -9.32 -4.58 10.83
C TRP A 100 -10.35 -3.51 10.48
N LEU A 101 -11.61 -3.81 10.76
CA LEU A 101 -12.76 -2.98 10.47
C LEU A 101 -13.50 -2.69 11.78
N GLY A 102 -14.29 -1.62 11.82
CA GLY A 102 -15.15 -1.32 12.96
C GLY A 102 -16.32 -2.30 13.03
N ASP A 103 -16.94 -2.40 14.21
CA ASP A 103 -18.12 -3.24 14.45
C ASP A 103 -19.33 -2.80 13.60
N ASP A 104 -19.30 -1.57 13.08
CA ASP A 104 -20.30 -0.97 12.19
C ASP A 104 -20.05 -1.24 10.70
N ALA A 105 -19.03 -2.03 10.36
CA ALA A 105 -18.72 -2.36 8.98
C ALA A 105 -19.80 -3.23 8.34
N VAL A 106 -20.33 -2.76 7.21
CA VAL A 106 -21.30 -3.49 6.40
C VAL A 106 -20.70 -3.90 5.07
N PHE A 107 -21.21 -5.00 4.51
CA PHE A 107 -20.92 -5.34 3.12
C PHE A 107 -21.47 -4.24 2.21
N ALA A 108 -20.67 -3.80 1.26
CA ALA A 108 -21.06 -2.80 0.28
C ALA A 108 -20.59 -3.22 -1.11
N THR A 109 -21.52 -3.23 -2.05
CA THR A 109 -21.17 -3.27 -3.47
C THR A 109 -20.65 -1.88 -3.85
N ARG A 110 -19.43 -1.85 -4.36
CA ARG A 110 -18.83 -0.67 -4.97
C ARG A 110 -18.62 -0.96 -6.46
N PRO A 111 -18.63 0.08 -7.31
CA PRO A 111 -18.39 -0.09 -8.73
C PRO A 111 -17.03 -0.73 -9.02
#